data_AF-A0A2H0PA08-F1
#
_entry.id   AF-A0A2H0PA08-F1
#
_cell.length_a   1.000
_cell.length_b   1.000
_cell.length_c   1.000
_cell.angle_alpha   90.00
_cell.angle_beta   90.00
_cell.angle_gamma   90.00
#
_symmetry.space_group_name_H-M   'P 1'
#
loop_
_entity.id
_entity.type
_entity.pdbx_description
1 polymer ?
#
loop_
_entity_poly.entity_id
_entity_poly.type
_entity_poly.pdbx_seq_one_letter_code
_entity_poly.pdbx_strand_id
1 'polypeptide(L)' 'KKHLVEGIKAHGHRDVHALAEKTDLARKVASLAEDGDYVICMGAGDITTLAHALPEQLEQECAKAKGQVA' A
#
# COMPACT_ATOMS: atom_id res chain seq x y z
N LYS A 1 -13.54 4.23 9.75
CA LYS A 1 -12.24 3.61 9.35
C LYS A 1 -11.88 2.41 10.25
N LYS A 2 -11.72 2.59 11.57
CA LYS A 2 -11.32 1.49 12.49
C LYS A 2 -12.25 0.28 12.49
N HIS A 3 -13.57 0.50 12.54
CA HIS A 3 -14.58 -0.57 12.54
C HIS A 3 -14.55 -1.48 11.30
N LEU A 4 -14.21 -0.94 10.12
CA LEU A 4 -14.08 -1.76 8.90
C LEU A 4 -12.85 -2.66 8.97
N VAL A 5 -11.71 -2.12 9.40
CA VAL A 5 -10.47 -2.89 9.56
C VAL A 5 -10.66 -4.01 10.58
N GLU A 6 -11.29 -3.72 11.72
CA GLU A 6 -11.61 -4.72 12.75
C GLU A 6 -12.56 -5.80 12.20
N GLY A 7 -13.59 -5.41 11.45
CA GLY A 7 -14.51 -6.35 10.82
C GLY A 7 -13.82 -7.28 9.80
N ILE A 8 -12.95 -6.73 8.94
CA ILE A 8 -12.20 -7.52 7.95
C ILE A 8 -11.24 -8.48 8.66
N LYS A 9 -10.58 -8.04 9.74
CA LYS A 9 -9.73 -8.90 10.58
C LYS A 9 -10.51 -10.04 11.23
N ALA A 10 -11.70 -9.74 11.78
CA ALA A 10 -12.56 -10.73 12.40
C ALA A 10 -13.02 -11.82 11.40
N HIS A 11 -13.08 -11.52 10.10
CA HIS A 11 -13.43 -12.49 9.04
C HIS A 11 -12.22 -13.27 8.50
N GLY A 12 -11.05 -13.20 9.13
CA GLY A 12 -9.90 -14.06 8.85
C GLY A 12 -8.75 -13.41 8.07
N HIS A 13 -8.87 -12.15 7.65
CA HIS A 13 -7.76 -11.43 7.05
C HIS A 13 -6.78 -10.93 8.14
N ARG A 14 -5.63 -11.56 8.25
CA ARG A 14 -4.70 -11.34 9.38
C ARG A 14 -3.95 -10.02 9.30
N ASP A 15 -3.65 -9.56 8.09
CA ASP A 15 -2.85 -8.36 7.87
C ASP A 15 -3.65 -7.29 7.13
N VAL A 16 -4.24 -6.39 7.91
CA VAL A 16 -5.10 -5.31 7.41
C VAL A 16 -4.67 -4.02 8.08
N HIS A 17 -4.34 -3.03 7.27
CA HIS A 17 -3.89 -1.72 7.70
C HIS A 17 -4.84 -0.64 7.19
N ALA A 18 -5.18 0.31 8.07
CA ALA A 18 -5.76 1.57 7.62
C ALA A 18 -4.65 2.49 7.13
N LEU A 19 -4.83 3.10 5.97
CA LEU A 19 -4.02 4.23 5.54
C LEU A 19 -4.58 5.51 6.16
N ALA A 20 -3.70 6.36 6.69
CA ALA A 20 -4.10 7.67 7.19
C ALA A 20 -4.50 8.54 5.99
N GLU A 21 -3.59 8.68 5.02
CA GLU A 21 -3.76 9.40 3.78
C GLU A 21 -3.46 8.54 2.54
N LYS A 22 -3.96 8.96 1.37
CA LYS A 22 -3.73 8.25 0.10
C LYS A 22 -2.26 8.20 -0.29
N THR A 23 -1.51 9.25 0.05
CA THR A 23 -0.08 9.37 -0.21
C THR A 23 0.77 8.36 0.56
N ASP A 24 0.24 7.76 1.62
CA ASP A 24 0.96 6.76 2.42
C ASP A 24 0.98 5.37 1.75
N LEU A 25 0.18 5.16 0.69
CA LEU A 25 0.02 3.87 0.03
C LEU A 25 1.37 3.32 -0.47
N ALA A 26 2.12 4.13 -1.23
CA ALA A 26 3.39 3.71 -1.83
C ALA A 26 4.41 3.30 -0.76
N ARG A 27 4.58 4.15 0.27
CA ARG A 27 5.48 3.83 1.39
C ARG A 27 5.08 2.54 2.08
N LYS A 28 3.78 2.33 2.32
CA LYS A 28 3.31 1.14 3.02
C LYS A 28 3.53 -0.12 2.18
N VAL A 29 3.23 -0.07 0.88
CA VAL A 29 3.49 -1.17 -0.04
C VAL A 29 4.99 -1.47 -0.15
N ALA A 30 5.86 -0.47 -0.30
CA ALA A 30 7.30 -0.65 -0.35
C ALA A 30 7.91 -1.27 0.92
N SER A 31 7.22 -1.16 2.07
CA SER A 31 7.62 -1.81 3.32
C SER A 31 7.13 -3.25 3.49
N LEU A 32 6.18 -3.69 2.66
CA LEU A 32 5.50 -4.98 2.78
C LEU A 32 5.81 -5.93 1.62
N ALA A 33 5.91 -5.39 0.41
CA ALA A 33 6.10 -6.15 -0.81
C ALA A 33 7.59 -6.36 -1.11
N GLU A 34 7.91 -7.52 -1.67
CA GLU A 34 9.23 -7.88 -2.16
C GLU A 34 9.25 -8.03 -3.69
N ASP A 35 10.44 -8.17 -4.26
CA ASP A 35 10.60 -8.40 -5.69
C ASP A 35 9.89 -9.72 -6.10
N GLY A 36 8.92 -9.62 -7.00
CA GLY A 36 8.10 -10.75 -7.45
C GLY A 36 6.68 -10.77 -6.89
N ASP A 37 6.37 -9.90 -5.92
CA ASP A 37 5.01 -9.75 -5.43
C ASP A 37 4.10 -8.97 -6.40
N TYR A 38 2.80 -9.23 -6.28
CA TYR A 38 1.77 -8.53 -7.04
C TYR A 38 0.95 -7.60 -6.15
N VAL A 39 0.76 -6.36 -6.62
CA VAL A 39 -0.11 -5.38 -5.96
C VAL A 39 -1.39 -5.23 -6.76
N ILE A 40 -2.52 -5.57 -6.13
CA ILE A 40 -3.84 -5.46 -6.74
C ILE A 40 -4.60 -4.30 -6.09
N CYS A 41 -4.82 -3.22 -6.84
CA CYS A 41 -5.62 -2.08 -6.41
C CYS A 41 -7.10 -2.34 -6.71
N MET A 42 -7.93 -2.48 -5.66
CA MET A 42 -9.36 -2.73 -5.79
C MET A 42 -10.18 -1.68 -5.03
N GLY A 43 -11.29 -1.27 -5.62
CA GLY A 43 -12.19 -0.29 -5.01
C GLY A 43 -13.10 0.37 -6.04
N ALA A 44 -13.65 1.52 -5.67
CA ALA A 44 -14.46 2.37 -6.53
C ALA A 44 -13.97 3.83 -6.46
N GLY A 45 -14.41 4.66 -7.41
CA GLY A 45 -14.02 6.07 -7.46
C GLY A 45 -12.62 6.25 -8.03
N ASP A 46 -11.70 6.79 -7.24
CA ASP A 46 -10.37 7.22 -7.68
C ASP A 46 -9.27 6.16 -7.54
N ILE A 47 -9.64 4.90 -7.27
CA ILE A 47 -8.69 3.79 -7.17
C ILE A 47 -7.87 3.63 -8.46
N THR A 48 -8.47 3.86 -9.62
CA THR A 48 -7.78 3.78 -10.92
C THR A 48 -6.68 4.82 -11.04
N THR A 49 -6.94 6.05 -10.60
CA THR A 49 -5.95 7.14 -10.61
C THR A 49 -4.79 6.82 -9.66
N LEU A 50 -5.08 6.30 -8.47
CA LEU A 50 -4.04 5.88 -7.52
C LEU A 50 -3.21 4.73 -8.08
N ALA A 51 -3.85 3.71 -8.65
CA ALA A 51 -3.18 2.57 -9.26
C ALA A 51 -2.24 3.01 -10.40
N HIS A 52 -2.65 4.00 -11.19
CA HIS A 52 -1.84 4.51 -12.30
C HIS A 52 -0.62 5.31 -11.82
N ALA A 53 -0.72 6.00 -10.69
CA ALA A 53 0.39 6.75 -10.08
C ALA A 53 1.32 5.88 -9.21
N LEU A 54 0.85 4.73 -8.74
CA LEU A 54 1.55 3.90 -7.77
C LEU A 54 2.92 3.38 -8.23
N PRO A 55 3.13 2.93 -9.48
CA PRO A 55 4.45 2.44 -9.91
C PRO A 55 5.56 3.49 -9.78
N GLU A 56 5.33 4.71 -10.25
CA GLU A 56 6.31 5.80 -10.15
C GLU A 56 6.59 6.16 -8.67
N GLN A 57 5.55 6.18 -7.83
CA GLN A 57 5.71 6.44 -6.41
C GLN A 57 6.49 5.31 -5.71
N LEU A 58 6.29 4.06 -6.09
CA LEU A 58 7.03 2.91 -5.56
C LEU A 58 8.50 2.95 -5.95
N GLU A 59 8.83 3.29 -7.19
CA GLU A 59 10.22 3.48 -7.61
C GLU A 59 10.92 4.51 -6.73
N GLN A 60 10.25 5.64 -6.45
CA GLN A 60 10.79 6.68 -5.57
C GLN A 60 10.97 6.19 -4.12
N GLU A 61 9.98 5.50 -3.54
CA GLU A 61 10.06 5.00 -2.17
C GLU A 61 11.11 3.87 -2.03
N CYS A 62 11.20 2.96 -2.99
CA CYS A 62 12.22 1.92 -3.02
C CYS A 62 13.63 2.49 -3.22
N ALA A 63 13.79 3.53 -4.04
CA ALA A 63 15.06 4.24 -4.20
C ALA A 63 15.50 4.92 -2.89
N LYS A 64 14.56 5.56 -2.17
CA LYS A 64 14.82 6.15 -0.84
C LYS A 64 15.22 5.09 0.18
N ALA A 65 14.51 3.95 0.21
CA ALA A 65 14.80 2.84 1.11
C ALA A 65 16.21 2.27 0.87
N LYS A 66 16.64 2.12 -0.40
CA LYS A 66 18.00 1.68 -0.76
C LYS A 66 19.08 2.72 -0.40
N GLY A 67 18.75 4.02 -0.44
CA GLY A 67 19.66 5.12 -0.09
C GLY A 67 19.86 5.39 1.41
N GLN A 68 18.97 4.89 2.28
CA GLN A 68 19.08 5.01 3.75
C GLN A 68 19.91 3.90 4.42
N VAL A 69 20.45 2.95 3.66
CA VAL A 69 21.27 1.83 4.17
C VAL A 69 22.78 2.11 4.01
N ALA A 70 23.18 3.36 3.74
CA ALA A 70 24.58 3.77 3.67
C ALA A 70 25.05 4.43 4.97
#